data_AF-R7D443-F1
#
_entry.id   AF-R7D443-F1
#
_cell.length_a   1.000
_cell.length_b   1.000
_cell.length_c   1.000
_cell.angle_alpha   90.00
_cell.angle_beta   90.00
_cell.angle_gamma   90.00
#
_symmetry.space_group_name_H-M   'P 1'
#
loop_
_entity.id
_entity.type
_entity.pdbx_description
1 polymer ?
#
loop_
_entity_poly.entity_id
_entity_poly.type
_entity_poly.pdbx_seq_one_letter_code
_entity_poly.pdbx_strand_id
1 'polypeptide(L)'
;MGGAIHYHEHVQRILPPELRPEHTLFCITTDGLENASKEYSYARVKHMISAAQERGWEFMFLGANIDVAKEADRLGIREDRAMPYEPTSDGMSFAFDTLCRASAAVRCGEPIDVDDH
;
A
#
# COMPACT_ATOMS: atom_id res chain seq x y z
N MET A 1 2.42 10.34 -3.43
CA MET A 1 1.52 9.16 -3.59
C MET A 1 0.76 9.19 -4.93
N GLY A 2 -0.11 10.18 -5.19
CA GLY A 2 -0.92 10.21 -6.43
C GLY A 2 -0.11 10.08 -7.73
N GLY A 3 1.03 10.77 -7.84
CA GLY A 3 1.91 10.63 -9.01
C GLY A 3 2.43 9.20 -9.26
N ALA A 4 2.72 8.44 -8.20
CA ALA A 4 3.22 7.07 -8.32
C ALA A 4 2.11 6.10 -8.81
N ILE A 5 0.89 6.25 -8.28
CA ILE A 5 -0.27 5.47 -8.75
C ILE A 5 -0.50 5.75 -10.24
N HIS A 6 -0.55 7.02 -10.65
CA HIS A 6 -0.71 7.38 -12.07
C HIS A 6 0.41 6.84 -12.96
N TYR A 7 1.66 6.90 -12.49
CA TYR A 7 2.79 6.37 -13.24
C TYR A 7 2.64 4.85 -13.47
N HIS A 8 2.36 4.08 -12.42
CA HIS A 8 2.22 2.63 -12.53
C HIS A 8 0.96 2.21 -13.31
N GLU A 9 -0.16 2.93 -13.17
CA GLU A 9 -1.35 2.76 -14.04
C GLU A 9 -0.98 2.95 -15.51
N HIS A 10 -0.24 4.03 -15.82
CA HIS A 10 0.19 4.32 -17.17
C HIS A 10 1.11 3.23 -17.72
N VAL A 11 2.10 2.80 -16.93
CA VAL A 11 3.03 1.73 -17.31
C VAL A 11 2.27 0.43 -17.61
N GLN A 12 1.39 -0.03 -16.71
CA GLN A 12 0.62 -1.25 -16.95
C GLN A 12 -0.28 -1.15 -18.19
N ARG A 13 -0.83 0.04 -18.47
CA ARG A 13 -1.66 0.27 -19.66
C ARG A 13 -0.86 0.15 -20.97
N ILE A 14 0.38 0.65 -21.00
CA ILE A 14 1.21 0.66 -22.22
C ILE A 14 2.04 -0.62 -22.40
N LEU A 15 2.20 -1.42 -21.34
CA LEU A 15 2.88 -2.71 -21.43
C LEU A 15 2.07 -3.69 -22.30
N PRO A 16 2.75 -4.49 -23.14
CA PRO A 16 2.14 -5.66 -23.78
C PRO A 16 1.48 -6.56 -22.74
N PRO A 17 0.35 -7.23 -23.07
CA PRO A 17 -0.36 -8.09 -22.12
C PRO A 17 0.54 -9.10 -21.40
N GLU A 18 1.49 -9.71 -22.11
CA GLU A 18 2.46 -10.68 -21.59
C GLU A 18 3.49 -10.11 -20.59
N LEU A 19 3.65 -8.79 -20.54
CA LEU A 19 4.53 -8.10 -19.58
C LEU A 19 3.75 -7.40 -18.47
N ARG A 20 2.42 -7.44 -18.50
CA ARG A 20 1.62 -6.88 -17.41
C ARG A 20 1.73 -7.78 -16.19
N PRO A 21 1.92 -7.21 -14.99
CA PRO A 21 1.91 -8.00 -13.78
C PRO A 21 0.53 -8.63 -13.58
N GLU A 22 0.50 -9.92 -13.30
CA GLU A 22 -0.73 -10.63 -12.92
C GLU A 22 -1.27 -10.13 -11.57
N HIS A 23 -0.35 -9.79 -10.66
CA HIS A 23 -0.67 -9.23 -9.35
C HIS A 23 0.18 -8.00 -9.07
N THR A 24 -0.43 -6.97 -8.46
CA THR A 24 0.27 -5.73 -8.07
C THR A 24 0.09 -5.48 -6.58
N LEU A 25 1.20 -5.43 -5.84
CA LEU A 25 1.23 -4.99 -4.45
C LEU A 25 1.86 -3.60 -4.36
N PHE A 26 1.14 -2.65 -3.80
CA PHE A 26 1.58 -1.28 -3.59
C PHE A 26 1.80 -1.04 -2.09
N CYS A 27 3.06 -1.02 -1.68
CA CYS A 27 3.46 -0.72 -0.31
C CYS A 27 3.76 0.78 -0.14
N ILE A 28 3.12 1.41 0.83
CA ILE A 28 3.29 2.82 1.16
C ILE A 28 3.99 2.89 2.51
N THR A 29 5.21 3.45 2.54
CA THR A 29 5.94 3.73 3.77
C THR A 29 6.02 5.25 3.99
N THR A 30 5.85 5.71 5.22
CA THR A 30 5.92 7.14 5.56
C THR A 30 6.55 7.38 6.92
N ASP A 31 7.21 8.53 7.05
CA ASP A 31 7.81 9.07 8.26
C ASP A 31 6.83 9.77 9.21
N GLY A 32 5.51 9.74 8.93
CA GLY A 32 4.48 10.35 9.78
C GLY A 32 4.14 11.82 9.43
N LEU A 33 4.64 12.32 8.29
CA LEU A 33 4.31 13.65 7.75
C LEU A 33 3.41 13.55 6.50
N GLU A 34 2.46 12.63 6.49
CA GLU A 34 1.61 12.34 5.32
C GLU A 34 0.86 13.57 4.79
N ASN A 35 0.51 14.50 5.71
CA ASN A 35 -0.19 15.75 5.43
C ASN A 35 0.66 16.81 4.68
N ALA A 36 1.93 16.56 4.38
CA ALA A 36 2.83 17.58 3.82
C ALA A 36 2.64 17.86 2.32
N SER A 37 2.02 16.96 1.55
CA SER A 37 1.80 17.14 0.11
C SER A 37 0.56 17.99 -0.18
N LYS A 38 0.71 19.06 -0.98
CA LYS A 38 -0.39 19.94 -1.40
C LYS A 38 -0.94 19.65 -2.81
N GLU A 39 -0.30 18.73 -3.54
CA GLU A 39 -0.62 18.49 -4.96
C GLU A 39 -1.81 17.54 -5.18
N TYR A 40 -2.07 16.64 -4.24
CA TYR A 40 -3.17 15.68 -4.29
C TYR A 40 -3.90 15.69 -2.95
N SER A 41 -5.21 16.00 -2.97
CA SER A 41 -6.04 15.91 -1.77
C SER A 41 -6.27 14.45 -1.37
N TYR A 42 -6.50 14.20 -0.07
CA TYR A 42 -6.87 12.87 0.43
C TYR A 42 -8.03 12.25 -0.33
N ALA A 43 -9.07 13.02 -0.63
CA ALA A 43 -10.22 12.55 -1.41
C ALA A 43 -9.81 12.06 -2.82
N ARG A 44 -8.93 12.80 -3.50
CA ARG A 44 -8.42 12.40 -4.82
C ARG A 44 -7.59 11.13 -4.71
N VAL A 45 -6.71 11.04 -3.72
CA VAL A 45 -5.87 9.87 -3.50
C VAL A 45 -6.71 8.64 -3.17
N LYS A 46 -7.70 8.76 -2.28
CA LYS A 46 -8.63 7.69 -1.93
C LYS A 46 -9.37 7.16 -3.16
N HIS A 47 -9.87 8.05 -4.00
CA HIS A 47 -10.51 7.65 -5.26
C HIS A 47 -9.55 6.87 -6.18
N MET A 48 -8.29 7.29 -6.28
CA MET A 48 -7.29 6.59 -7.09
C MET A 48 -6.94 5.21 -6.54
N ILE A 49 -6.82 5.08 -5.22
CA ILE A 49 -6.58 3.79 -4.55
C ILE A 49 -7.77 2.86 -4.79
N SER A 50 -9.01 3.32 -4.58
CA SER A 50 -10.20 2.50 -4.83
C SER A 50 -10.29 2.02 -6.28
N ALA A 51 -10.03 2.90 -7.26
CA ALA A 51 -10.02 2.52 -8.66
C ALA A 51 -8.90 1.50 -9.00
N ALA A 52 -7.77 1.56 -8.30
CA ALA A 52 -6.69 0.58 -8.42
C ALA A 52 -7.05 -0.77 -7.80
N GLN A 53 -7.70 -0.76 -6.64
CA GLN A 53 -8.21 -1.97 -5.99
C GLN A 53 -9.25 -2.70 -6.85
N GLU A 54 -10.13 -1.97 -7.55
CA GLU A 54 -11.08 -2.55 -8.53
C GLU A 54 -10.37 -3.27 -9.69
N ARG A 55 -9.11 -2.91 -9.98
CA ARG A 55 -8.26 -3.57 -10.98
C ARG A 55 -7.38 -4.66 -10.38
N GLY A 56 -7.60 -5.04 -9.12
CA GLY A 56 -6.86 -6.11 -8.43
C GLY A 56 -5.53 -5.67 -7.83
N TRP A 57 -5.30 -4.37 -7.62
CA TRP A 57 -4.13 -3.92 -6.88
C TRP A 57 -4.37 -4.05 -5.38
N GLU A 58 -3.39 -4.61 -4.68
CA GLU A 58 -3.34 -4.67 -3.23
C GLU A 58 -2.57 -3.47 -2.68
N PHE A 59 -3.02 -2.89 -1.58
CA PHE A 59 -2.35 -1.77 -0.92
C PHE A 59 -2.01 -2.13 0.52
N MET A 60 -0.79 -1.79 0.93
CA MET A 60 -0.34 -1.86 2.32
C MET A 60 0.19 -0.51 2.76
N PHE A 61 -0.11 -0.10 3.97
CA PHE A 61 0.32 1.18 4.54
C PHE A 61 1.13 0.94 5.81
N LEU A 62 2.40 1.34 5.79
CA LEU A 62 3.31 1.30 6.93
C LEU A 62 3.62 2.73 7.35
N GLY A 63 2.97 3.19 8.42
CA GLY A 63 3.07 4.56 8.89
C GLY A 63 3.80 4.68 10.21
N ALA A 64 4.66 5.69 10.35
CA ALA A 64 5.27 6.03 11.65
C ALA A 64 4.33 6.85 12.57
N ASN A 65 3.08 7.08 12.17
CA ASN A 65 2.11 7.89 12.90
C ASN A 65 1.50 7.12 14.09
N ILE A 66 1.09 7.83 15.15
CA ILE A 66 0.44 7.24 16.33
C ILE A 66 -0.95 6.65 16.02
N ASP A 67 -1.57 7.06 14.91
CA ASP A 67 -2.90 6.59 14.47
C ASP A 67 -2.87 6.17 12.98
N VAL A 68 -2.07 5.12 12.71
CA VAL A 68 -1.89 4.56 11.35
C VAL A 68 -3.22 4.11 10.75
N ALA A 69 -4.10 3.47 11.54
CA ALA A 69 -5.39 2.99 11.10
C ALA A 69 -6.25 4.12 10.52
N LYS A 70 -6.30 5.27 11.20
CA LYS A 70 -7.06 6.44 10.73
C LYS A 70 -6.48 7.06 9.47
N GLU A 71 -5.15 7.15 9.35
CA GLU A 71 -4.54 7.66 8.12
C GLU A 71 -4.78 6.70 6.95
N ALA A 72 -4.72 5.39 7.17
CA ALA A 72 -5.06 4.38 6.18
C ALA A 72 -6.53 4.49 5.73
N ASP A 73 -7.48 4.66 6.65
CA ASP A 73 -8.90 4.83 6.32
C ASP A 73 -9.15 6.09 5.46
N ARG A 74 -8.46 7.19 5.75
CA ARG A 74 -8.50 8.42 4.93
C ARG A 74 -8.02 8.18 3.50
N LEU A 75 -7.13 7.22 3.30
CA LEU A 75 -6.63 6.79 2.00
C LEU A 75 -7.50 5.70 1.37
N GLY A 76 -8.47 5.13 2.11
CA GLY A 76 -9.29 4.01 1.66
C GLY A 76 -8.60 2.65 1.76
N ILE A 77 -7.54 2.55 2.57
CA ILE A 77 -6.84 1.32 2.86
C ILE A 77 -7.46 0.74 4.13
N ARG A 78 -7.73 -0.57 4.12
CA ARG A 78 -8.33 -1.26 5.25
C ARG A 78 -7.37 -1.27 6.44
N GLU A 79 -7.91 -1.26 7.66
CA GLU A 79 -7.13 -1.27 8.90
C GLU A 79 -6.23 -2.52 9.00
N ASP A 80 -6.72 -3.69 8.58
CA ASP A 80 -5.95 -4.93 8.49
C ASP A 80 -4.87 -4.89 7.40
N ARG A 81 -4.67 -3.76 6.72
CA ARG A 81 -3.57 -3.52 5.76
C ARG A 81 -2.75 -2.29 6.15
N ALA A 82 -2.90 -1.84 7.39
CA ALA A 82 -2.25 -0.67 7.96
C ALA A 82 -1.43 -1.09 9.18
N MET A 83 -0.15 -0.76 9.19
CA MET A 83 0.78 -1.20 10.23
C MET A 83 1.62 -0.07 10.80
N PRO A 84 1.85 -0.06 12.12
CA PRO A 84 2.83 0.83 12.72
C PRO A 84 4.23 0.49 12.22
N TYR A 85 4.91 1.50 11.69
CA TYR A 85 6.34 1.46 11.46
C TYR A 85 7.06 2.03 12.68
N GLU A 86 7.69 1.16 13.45
CA GLU A 86 8.58 1.57 14.52
C GLU A 86 10.04 1.53 14.04
N PRO A 87 10.80 2.65 14.15
CA PRO A 87 12.21 2.71 13.77
C PRO A 87 13.11 2.05 14.84
N THR A 88 12.69 0.91 15.36
CA THR A 88 13.44 0.03 16.26
C THR A 88 13.87 -1.21 15.47
N SER A 89 14.88 -1.94 15.97
CA SER A 89 15.29 -3.19 15.31
C SER A 89 14.13 -4.18 15.18
N ASP A 90 13.32 -4.31 16.24
CA ASP A 90 12.19 -5.22 16.29
C ASP A 90 11.06 -4.74 15.36
N GLY A 91 10.72 -3.45 15.40
CA GLY A 91 9.72 -2.85 14.51
C GLY A 91 10.07 -2.95 13.03
N MET A 92 11.34 -2.74 12.68
CA MET A 92 11.82 -2.95 11.32
C MET A 92 11.74 -4.42 10.91
N SER A 93 12.17 -5.35 11.79
CA SER A 93 12.10 -6.79 11.51
C SER A 93 10.66 -7.23 11.25
N PHE A 94 9.72 -6.78 12.07
CA PHE A 94 8.30 -7.08 11.92
C PHE A 94 7.71 -6.52 10.60
N ALA A 95 8.02 -5.26 10.27
CA ALA A 95 7.59 -4.64 9.02
C ALA A 95 8.10 -5.41 7.79
N PHE A 96 9.37 -5.83 7.79
CA PHE A 96 9.95 -6.60 6.70
C PHE A 96 9.38 -8.02 6.62
N ASP A 97 9.15 -8.71 7.74
CA ASP A 97 8.54 -10.03 7.75
C ASP A 97 7.12 -9.99 7.16
N THR A 98 6.32 -9.01 7.58
CA THR A 98 4.98 -8.81 7.02
C THR A 98 5.03 -8.56 5.52
N LEU A 99 5.91 -7.66 5.05
CA LEU A 99 6.06 -7.40 3.62
C LEU A 99 6.50 -8.65 2.85
N CYS A 100 7.36 -9.48 3.43
CA CYS A 100 7.74 -10.78 2.86
C CYS A 100 6.51 -11.71 2.74
N ARG A 101 5.73 -11.88 3.81
CA ARG A 101 4.50 -12.69 3.82
C ARG A 101 3.48 -12.19 2.81
N ALA A 102 3.18 -10.90 2.80
CA ALA A 102 2.25 -10.29 1.87
C ALA A 102 2.71 -10.45 0.42
N SER A 103 4.00 -10.23 0.14
CA SER A 103 4.55 -10.43 -1.20
C SER A 103 4.47 -11.89 -1.65
N ALA A 104 4.62 -12.85 -0.73
CA ALA A 104 4.48 -14.27 -1.01
C ALA A 104 3.02 -14.64 -1.32
N ALA A 105 2.08 -14.19 -0.49
CA ALA A 105 0.65 -14.39 -0.72
C ALA A 105 0.21 -13.86 -2.09
N VAL A 106 0.60 -12.61 -2.41
CA VAL A 106 0.31 -11.98 -3.70
C VAL A 106 0.92 -12.76 -4.86
N ARG A 107 2.15 -13.28 -4.73
CA ARG A 107 2.77 -14.11 -5.78
C ARG A 107 2.03 -15.43 -5.99
N CYS A 108 1.41 -15.98 -4.95
CA CYS A 108 0.64 -17.21 -5.02
C CYS A 108 -0.85 -17.01 -5.37
N GLY A 109 -1.30 -15.76 -5.53
CA GLY A 109 -2.73 -15.44 -5.70
C GLY A 109 -3.56 -15.72 -4.44
N GLU A 110 -2.92 -15.78 -3.28
CA GLU A 110 -3.54 -16.00 -1.98
C GLU A 110 -3.90 -14.67 -1.30
N PRO A 111 -4.94 -14.66 -0.44
CA PRO A 111 -5.24 -13.47 0.34
C PRO A 111 -4.06 -13.12 1.24
N ILE A 112 -3.68 -11.84 1.26
CA ILE A 112 -2.72 -11.33 2.22
C ILE A 112 -3.36 -11.42 3.62
N ASP A 113 -2.77 -12.28 4.44
CA ASP A 113 -3.06 -12.40 5.87
C ASP A 113 -1.88 -11.82 6.65
N VAL A 114 -2.15 -10.71 7.33
CA VAL A 114 -1.18 -10.00 8.15
C VAL A 114 -1.55 -10.04 9.63
N ASP A 115 -2.48 -10.92 10.01
CA ASP A 115 -2.73 -11.15 11.43
C ASP A 115 -1.45 -11.76 12.04
N ASP A 116 -1.01 -11.10 13.10
CA ASP A 116 -0.10 -11.65 14.10
C ASP A 116 -0.95 -11.97 15.33
N HIS A 117 -0.90 -13.23 15.77
CA HIS A 117 -1.42 -13.66 17.06
C HIS A 117 -0.64 -13.06 18.22
#